data_AF-A0ABC9P9M3-F1
#
_entry.id   AF-A0ABC9P9M3-F1
#
_cell.length_a   1.000
_cell.length_b   1.000
_cell.length_c   1.000
_cell.angle_alpha   90.00
_cell.angle_beta   90.00
_cell.angle_gamma   90.00
#
_symmetry.space_group_name_H-M   'P 1'
#
loop_
_entity.id
_entity.type
_entity.pdbx_description
1 polymer ?
#
loop_
_entity_poly.entity_id
_entity_poly.type
_entity_poly.pdbx_seq_one_letter_code
_entity_poly.pdbx_strand_id
1 'polypeptide(L)'
;MGEETMQEAIITSTVDLTSGGCNACGLVEDTVYTLAMNGVDIPLDGLTVAHLVSAVVARNGFKQELQMDMLDDEYILYRKEDTAVTFKEAYNHLSYDNGSEKIQSKNKLEDLPELFEQVNQILTTVFGIETVNFIIE
;
A
#
# COMPACT_ATOMS: atom_id res chain seq x y z
N MET A 1 -6.92 2.34 -31.64
CA MET A 1 -7.17 1.42 -30.53
C MET A 1 -5.92 1.47 -29.70
N GLY A 2 -5.87 2.38 -28.72
CA GLY A 2 -4.72 2.46 -27.83
C GLY A 2 -4.85 1.32 -26.85
N GLU A 3 -3.83 0.47 -26.76
CA GLU A 3 -3.67 -0.41 -25.61
C GLU A 3 -3.49 0.52 -24.40
N GLU A 4 -4.55 0.67 -23.60
CA GLU A 4 -4.45 1.23 -22.27
C GLU A 4 -3.62 0.21 -21.47
N THR A 5 -2.31 0.43 -21.41
CA THR A 5 -1.39 -0.46 -20.69
C THR A 5 -1.66 -0.32 -19.21
N MET A 6 -2.60 -1.11 -18.67
CA MET A 6 -2.78 -1.25 -17.23
C MET A 6 -1.44 -1.65 -16.61
N GLN A 7 -1.06 -0.96 -15.54
CA GLN A 7 0.17 -1.30 -14.83
C GLN A 7 -0.02 -2.63 -14.11
N GLU A 8 0.90 -3.56 -14.29
CA GLU A 8 0.88 -4.87 -13.63
C GLU A 8 1.78 -4.85 -12.41
N ALA A 9 1.30 -5.44 -11.31
CA ALA A 9 2.06 -5.59 -10.09
C ALA A 9 1.95 -7.02 -9.56
N ILE A 10 3.08 -7.72 -9.52
CA ILE A 10 3.15 -9.14 -9.11
C ILE A 10 3.54 -9.18 -7.64
N ILE A 11 2.74 -9.86 -6.82
CA ILE A 11 2.96 -10.04 -5.40
C ILE A 11 3.45 -11.47 -5.19
N THR A 12 4.70 -11.59 -4.74
CA THR A 12 5.29 -12.88 -4.32
C THR A 12 5.33 -12.93 -2.80
N SER A 13 5.20 -14.14 -2.26
CA SER A 13 5.40 -14.38 -0.83
C SER A 13 6.48 -15.43 -0.63
N THR A 14 7.42 -15.13 0.25
CA THR A 14 8.50 -16.05 0.66
C THR A 14 8.41 -16.27 2.15
N VAL A 15 8.27 -17.52 2.55
CA VAL A 15 8.33 -17.93 3.96
C VAL A 15 9.78 -18.25 4.27
N ASP A 16 10.45 -17.38 5.00
CA ASP A 16 11.81 -17.64 5.45
C ASP A 16 11.75 -18.36 6.80
N LEU A 17 12.05 -19.65 6.79
CA LEU A 17 12.17 -20.44 8.01
C LEU A 17 13.53 -20.15 8.64
N THR A 18 13.64 -19.03 9.35
CA THR A 18 14.84 -18.77 10.14
C THR A 18 14.93 -19.81 11.26
N SER A 19 16.00 -20.61 11.22
CA SER A 19 16.31 -21.53 12.31
C SER A 19 16.75 -20.68 13.49
N GLY A 20 15.84 -20.40 14.42
CA GLY A 20 16.17 -19.71 15.67
C GLY A 20 17.38 -20.37 16.31
N GLY A 21 18.49 -19.64 16.37
CA GLY A 21 19.73 -20.06 17.02
C GLY A 21 19.59 -20.03 18.53
N CYS A 22 18.68 -20.82 19.10
CA CYS A 22 18.62 -21.12 20.53
C CYS A 22 17.68 -22.31 20.73
N ASN A 23 18.12 -23.34 21.45
CA ASN A 23 17.41 -24.61 21.68
C ASN A 23 16.11 -24.49 22.53
N ALA A 24 15.37 -23.38 22.45
CA ALA A 24 14.19 -23.10 23.27
C ALA A 24 13.10 -22.23 22.62
N CYS A 25 13.29 -21.72 21.40
CA CYS A 25 12.27 -20.91 20.71
C CYS A 25 11.83 -21.60 19.41
N GLY A 26 10.52 -21.78 19.25
CA GLY A 26 9.92 -22.44 18.08
C GLY A 26 10.23 -21.72 16.78
N LEU A 27 10.01 -22.42 15.66
CA LEU A 27 10.07 -21.84 14.32
C LEU A 27 9.13 -20.63 14.28
N VAL A 28 9.68 -19.45 14.02
CA VAL A 28 8.88 -18.26 13.71
C VAL A 28 8.78 -18.22 12.20
N GLU A 29 7.57 -18.41 11.68
CA GLU A 29 7.28 -18.23 10.26
C GLU A 29 7.23 -16.72 9.99
N ASP A 30 8.24 -16.20 9.28
CA ASP A 30 8.24 -14.82 8.80
C ASP A 30 7.88 -14.85 7.31
N THR A 31 6.65 -14.44 7.01
CA THR A 31 6.16 -14.34 5.62
C THR A 31 6.48 -12.96 5.10
N VAL A 32 7.49 -12.89 4.23
CA VAL A 32 7.86 -11.64 3.54
C VAL A 32 7.08 -11.55 2.24
N TYR A 33 6.39 -10.43 2.04
CA TYR A 33 5.69 -10.13 0.79
C TYR A 33 6.54 -9.17 -0.04
N THR A 34 6.58 -9.38 -1.36
CA THR A 34 7.30 -8.48 -2.26
C THR A 34 6.45 -8.15 -3.48
N LEU A 35 6.34 -6.86 -3.79
CA LEU A 35 5.60 -6.31 -4.93
C LEU A 35 6.58 -5.95 -6.06
N ALA A 36 6.58 -6.72 -7.13
CA ALA A 36 7.30 -6.42 -8.36
C ALA A 36 6.44 -5.53 -9.27
N MET A 37 6.86 -4.28 -9.50
CA MET A 37 6.14 -3.32 -10.33
C MET A 37 7.10 -2.48 -11.18
N ASN A 38 6.87 -2.41 -12.49
CA ASN A 38 7.74 -1.70 -13.46
C ASN A 38 9.23 -2.13 -13.34
N GLY A 39 9.48 -3.43 -13.17
CA GLY A 39 10.82 -4.00 -13.06
C GLY A 39 11.57 -3.69 -11.76
N VAL A 40 10.88 -3.21 -10.73
CA VAL A 40 11.44 -2.96 -9.40
C VAL A 40 10.68 -3.75 -8.36
N ASP A 41 11.43 -4.38 -7.47
CA ASP A 41 10.93 -5.17 -6.36
C ASP A 41 10.79 -4.26 -5.12
N ILE A 42 9.60 -4.22 -4.53
CA ILE A 42 9.28 -3.40 -3.36
C ILE A 42 8.89 -4.32 -2.21
N PRO A 43 9.69 -4.41 -1.14
CA PRO A 43 9.32 -5.21 0.02
C PRO A 43 8.08 -4.63 0.69
N LEU A 44 7.14 -5.49 1.06
CA LEU A 44 5.93 -5.15 1.78
C LEU A 44 5.99 -5.78 3.18
N ASP A 45 5.77 -4.96 4.21
CA ASP A 45 5.62 -5.41 5.61
C ASP A 45 4.33 -6.23 5.82
N GLY A 46 3.39 -6.18 4.88
CA GLY A 46 2.21 -7.01 4.90
C GLY A 46 1.29 -6.76 3.71
N LEU A 47 0.38 -7.70 3.50
CA LEU A 47 -0.63 -7.60 2.45
C LEU A 47 -1.86 -6.85 2.98
N THR A 48 -1.75 -5.53 3.10
CA THR A 48 -2.83 -4.64 3.56
C THR A 48 -3.03 -3.47 2.59
N VAL A 49 -4.19 -2.82 2.69
CA VAL A 49 -4.53 -1.67 1.84
C VAL A 49 -3.48 -0.56 1.96
N ALA A 50 -3.03 -0.22 3.18
CA ALA A 50 -2.04 0.83 3.38
C ALA A 50 -0.68 0.49 2.74
N HIS A 51 -0.18 -0.73 2.90
CA HIS A 51 1.12 -1.13 2.35
C HIS A 51 1.12 -1.12 0.82
N LEU A 52 0.06 -1.65 0.18
CA LEU A 52 -0.05 -1.65 -1.27
C LEU A 52 -0.21 -0.24 -1.84
N VAL A 53 -1.09 0.59 -1.25
CA VAL A 53 -1.25 1.99 -1.69
C VAL A 53 0.09 2.71 -1.57
N SER A 54 0.77 2.61 -0.42
CA SER A 54 2.07 3.24 -0.19
C SER A 54 3.11 2.84 -1.24
N ALA A 55 3.23 1.53 -1.54
CA ALA A 55 4.18 1.04 -2.53
C ALA A 55 3.89 1.57 -3.94
N VAL A 56 2.62 1.54 -4.37
CA VAL A 56 2.20 2.00 -5.70
C VAL A 56 2.36 3.52 -5.85
N VAL A 57 1.92 4.32 -4.87
CA VAL A 57 2.02 5.78 -4.95
C VAL A 57 3.47 6.25 -4.93
N ALA A 58 4.33 5.61 -4.11
CA ALA A 58 5.77 5.88 -4.10
C ALA A 58 6.40 5.59 -5.46
N ARG A 59 6.03 4.45 -6.08
CA ARG A 59 6.49 4.11 -7.44
C ARG A 59 6.00 5.10 -8.50
N ASN A 60 4.83 5.68 -8.31
CA ASN A 60 4.26 6.73 -9.16
C ASN A 60 4.81 8.14 -8.87
N GLY A 61 5.82 8.26 -8.00
CA GLY A 61 6.55 9.50 -7.75
C GLY A 61 6.01 10.36 -6.60
N PHE A 62 5.04 9.87 -5.84
CA PHE A 62 4.62 10.53 -4.61
C PHE A 62 5.70 10.40 -3.52
N LYS A 63 5.95 11.49 -2.81
CA LYS A 63 6.81 11.50 -1.63
C LYS A 63 5.95 11.49 -0.38
N GLN A 64 6.36 10.72 0.62
CA GLN A 64 5.75 10.68 1.93
C GLN A 64 6.44 11.68 2.85
N GLU A 65 5.65 12.52 3.51
CA GLU A 65 6.10 13.45 4.54
C GLU A 65 5.26 13.23 5.80
N LEU A 66 5.91 12.97 6.94
CA LEU A 66 5.22 12.98 8.23
C LEU A 66 4.96 14.44 8.62
N GLN A 67 3.70 14.74 8.95
CA GLN A 67 3.24 16.06 9.33
C GLN A 67 2.48 15.98 10.65
N MET A 68 2.50 17.07 11.41
CA MET A 68 1.72 17.24 12.63
C MET A 68 0.69 18.35 12.38
N ASP A 69 -0.56 18.10 12.74
CA ASP A 69 -1.62 19.11 12.70
C ASP A 69 -1.53 20.03 13.93
N MET A 70 -2.33 21.10 13.94
CA MET A 70 -2.41 22.11 15.00
C MET A 70 -2.86 21.54 16.37
N LEU A 71 -3.36 20.30 16.39
CA LEU A 71 -3.79 19.57 17.58
C LEU A 71 -2.79 18.47 18.01
N ASP A 72 -1.55 18.51 17.51
CA ASP A 72 -0.52 17.48 17.73
C ASP A 72 -0.90 16.08 17.20
N ASP A 73 -1.88 16.00 16.31
CA ASP A 73 -2.22 14.77 15.59
C ASP A 73 -1.26 14.55 14.41
N GLU A 74 -0.60 13.38 14.39
CA GLU A 74 0.30 12.97 13.33
C GLU A 74 -0.47 12.43 12.12
N TYR A 75 -0.03 12.79 10.92
CA TYR A 75 -0.55 12.25 9.67
C TYR A 75 0.54 12.17 8.61
N ILE A 76 0.34 11.31 7.62
CA ILE A 76 1.24 11.21 6.47
C ILE A 76 0.65 12.04 5.35
N LEU A 77 1.46 12.91 4.76
CA LEU A 77 1.12 13.67 3.59
C LEU A 77 1.86 13.10 2.39
N TYR A 78 1.11 12.60 1.41
CA TYR A 78 1.64 12.22 0.11
C TYR A 78 1.63 13.44 -0.81
N ARG A 79 2.77 13.82 -1.38
CA ARG A 79 2.85 14.93 -2.34
C ARG A 79 3.50 14.52 -3.65
N LYS A 80 2.90 14.97 -4.75
CA LYS A 80 3.45 14.94 -6.09
C LYS A 80 2.95 16.15 -6.86
N GLU A 81 3.86 17.03 -7.25
CA GLU A 81 3.51 18.25 -8.01
C GLU A 81 2.40 19.05 -7.32
N ASP A 82 1.25 19.24 -7.96
CA ASP A 82 0.08 19.95 -7.41
C ASP A 82 -0.89 19.03 -6.63
N THR A 83 -0.63 17.72 -6.56
CA THR A 83 -1.45 16.75 -5.84
C THR A 83 -0.92 16.52 -4.43
N ALA A 84 -1.78 16.69 -3.44
CA ALA A 84 -1.51 16.36 -2.05
C ALA A 84 -2.62 15.47 -1.49
N VAL A 85 -2.26 14.34 -0.88
CA VAL A 85 -3.20 13.40 -0.26
C VAL A 85 -2.81 13.21 1.21
N THR A 86 -3.71 13.58 2.09
CA THR A 86 -3.60 13.36 3.54
C THR A 86 -4.03 11.94 3.85
N PHE A 87 -3.15 11.19 4.51
CA PHE A 87 -3.39 9.85 4.99
C PHE A 87 -3.37 9.81 6.52
N LYS A 88 -4.45 9.26 7.09
CA LYS A 88 -4.59 9.00 8.53
C LYS A 88 -4.96 7.54 8.74
N GLU A 89 -4.25 6.90 9.66
CA GLU A 89 -4.55 5.55 10.12
C GLU A 89 -4.98 5.59 11.58
N ALA A 90 -6.09 4.93 11.88
CA ALA A 90 -6.57 4.70 13.23
C ALA A 90 -6.91 3.21 13.40
N TYR A 91 -6.00 2.46 14.02
CA TYR A 91 -6.10 1.01 14.19
C TYR A 91 -6.26 0.28 12.84
N ASN A 92 -7.47 -0.17 12.50
CA ASN A 92 -7.77 -0.84 11.24
C ASN A 92 -8.55 0.05 10.27
N HIS A 93 -8.67 1.35 10.54
CA HIS A 93 -9.41 2.29 9.71
C HIS A 93 -8.44 3.25 9.04
N LEU A 94 -8.56 3.37 7.72
CA LEU A 94 -7.76 4.25 6.89
C LEU A 94 -8.63 5.39 6.38
N SER A 95 -8.05 6.57 6.28
CA SER A 95 -8.67 7.74 5.67
C SER A 95 -7.68 8.39 4.72
N TYR A 96 -8.05 8.50 3.46
CA TYR A 96 -7.31 9.23 2.43
C TYR A 96 -8.15 10.40 1.93
N ASP A 97 -7.55 11.59 1.88
CA ASP A 97 -8.24 12.84 1.55
C ASP A 97 -7.35 13.73 0.69
N ASN A 98 -7.80 14.11 -0.50
CA ASN A 98 -7.07 15.01 -1.39
C ASN A 98 -7.64 16.44 -1.41
N GLY A 99 -8.49 16.78 -0.44
CA GLY A 99 -9.23 18.04 -0.35
C GLY A 99 -10.50 18.11 -1.21
N SER A 100 -10.62 17.27 -2.25
CA SER A 100 -11.82 17.20 -3.11
C SER A 100 -12.65 15.95 -2.81
N GLU A 101 -11.98 14.82 -2.68
CA GLU A 101 -12.56 13.52 -2.41
C GLU A 101 -11.90 12.90 -1.19
N LYS A 102 -12.70 12.10 -0.48
CA LYS A 102 -12.27 11.37 0.70
C LYS A 102 -12.74 9.93 0.63
N ILE A 103 -11.79 9.01 0.78
CA ILE A 103 -12.08 7.58 0.89
C ILE A 103 -11.72 7.10 2.29
N GLN A 104 -12.61 6.31 2.85
CA GLN A 104 -12.38 5.57 4.07
C GLN A 104 -12.47 4.09 3.79
N SER A 105 -11.55 3.32 4.38
CA SER A 105 -11.48 1.87 4.18
C SER A 105 -10.97 1.17 5.42
N LYS A 106 -11.11 -0.17 5.45
CA LYS A 106 -10.38 -0.99 6.40
C LYS A 106 -8.96 -1.23 5.89
N ASN A 107 -7.97 -1.28 6.78
CA ASN A 107 -6.60 -1.60 6.39
C ASN A 107 -6.47 -3.09 6.04
N LYS A 108 -7.00 -3.95 6.91
CA LYS A 108 -6.99 -5.42 6.77
C LYS A 108 -8.33 -5.88 6.20
N LEU A 109 -8.24 -6.56 5.06
CA LEU A 109 -9.32 -7.24 4.36
C LEU A 109 -8.87 -8.68 4.13
N GLU A 110 -9.74 -9.65 4.43
CA GLU A 110 -9.42 -11.08 4.32
C GLU A 110 -9.54 -11.58 2.88
N ASP A 111 -10.44 -10.97 2.11
CA ASP A 111 -10.64 -11.28 0.70
C ASP A 111 -9.69 -10.44 -0.18
N LEU A 112 -8.84 -11.12 -0.94
CA LEU A 112 -7.85 -10.49 -1.82
C LEU A 112 -8.50 -9.67 -2.96
N PRO A 113 -9.53 -10.17 -3.67
CA PRO A 113 -10.28 -9.37 -4.62
C PRO A 113 -10.81 -8.06 -4.03
N GLU A 114 -11.48 -8.10 -2.87
CA GLU A 114 -11.97 -6.89 -2.18
C GLU A 114 -10.82 -5.96 -1.80
N LEU A 115 -9.69 -6.51 -1.36
CA LEU A 115 -8.50 -5.74 -1.02
C LEU A 115 -7.93 -4.99 -2.25
N PHE A 116 -7.80 -5.65 -3.39
CA PHE A 116 -7.31 -5.04 -4.62
C PHE A 116 -8.28 -4.02 -5.20
N GLU A 117 -9.59 -4.28 -5.16
CA GLU A 117 -10.61 -3.32 -5.55
C GLU A 117 -10.52 -2.06 -4.69
N GLN A 118 -10.40 -2.23 -3.36
CA GLN A 118 -10.29 -1.11 -2.44
C GLN A 118 -9.02 -0.28 -2.66
N VAL A 119 -7.89 -0.93 -2.94
CA VAL A 119 -6.63 -0.25 -3.30
C VAL A 119 -6.80 0.55 -4.59
N ASN A 120 -7.36 -0.05 -5.64
CA ASN A 120 -7.60 0.62 -6.91
C ASN A 120 -8.57 1.80 -6.79
N GLN A 121 -9.59 1.69 -5.96
CA GLN A 121 -10.50 2.80 -5.69
C GLN A 121 -9.75 3.98 -5.05
N ILE A 122 -8.86 3.72 -4.08
CA ILE A 122 -8.03 4.76 -3.46
C ILE A 122 -7.08 5.39 -4.49
N LEU A 123 -6.36 4.58 -5.26
CA LEU A 123 -5.42 5.04 -6.27
C LEU A 123 -6.09 5.95 -7.31
N THR A 124 -7.25 5.54 -7.83
CA THR A 124 -7.95 6.28 -8.89
C THR A 124 -8.62 7.55 -8.39
N THR A 125 -9.34 7.49 -7.27
CA THR A 125 -10.13 8.61 -6.77
C THR A 125 -9.29 9.69 -6.13
N VAL A 126 -8.39 9.34 -5.19
CA VAL A 126 -7.68 10.37 -4.41
C VAL A 126 -6.29 10.67 -4.94
N PHE A 127 -5.61 9.70 -5.57
CA PHE A 127 -4.26 9.89 -6.13
C PHE A 127 -4.26 10.17 -7.65
N GLY A 128 -5.37 9.94 -8.36
CA GLY A 128 -5.43 10.09 -9.81
C GLY A 128 -4.52 9.12 -10.57
N ILE A 129 -4.19 7.98 -9.96
CA ILE A 129 -3.36 6.93 -10.56
C ILE A 129 -4.30 5.91 -11.22
N GLU A 130 -3.96 5.48 -12.43
CA GLU A 130 -4.72 4.45 -13.15
C GLU A 130 -4.76 3.12 -12.38
N THR A 131 -5.76 2.29 -12.67
CA THR A 131 -5.91 0.99 -12.01
C THR A 131 -4.70 0.08 -12.25
N VAL A 132 -4.28 -0.59 -11.19
CA VAL A 132 -3.20 -1.58 -11.19
C VAL A 132 -3.80 -2.99 -11.17
N ASN A 133 -3.30 -3.84 -12.05
CA ASN A 133 -3.63 -5.26 -12.06
C ASN A 133 -2.70 -6.00 -11.09
N PHE A 134 -3.22 -6.36 -9.92
CA PHE A 134 -2.49 -7.12 -8.91
C PHE A 134 -2.58 -8.63 -9.19
N ILE A 135 -1.44 -9.29 -9.29
CA ILE A 135 -1.34 -10.74 -9.52
C ILE A 135 -0.60 -11.36 -8.34
N ILE A 136 -1.17 -12.40 -7.73
CA ILE A 136 -0.48 -13.19 -6.69
C ILE A 136 0.18 -14.38 -7.38
N GLU A 137 1.48 -14.59 -7.11
CA GLU A 137 2.26 -15.74 -7.59
C GLU A 137 2.62 -16.70 -6.46
#